data_AF-A0A6L3A8Y3-F1
#
_entry.id   AF-A0A6L3A8Y3-F1
#
_cell.length_a   1.000
_cell.length_b   1.000
_cell.length_c   1.000
_cell.angle_alpha   90.00
_cell.angle_beta   90.00
_cell.angle_gamma   90.00
#
_symmetry.space_group_name_H-M   'P 1'
#
loop_
_entity.id
_entity.type
_entity.pdbx_description
1 polymer ?
#
loop_
_entity_poly.entity_id
_entity_poly.type
_entity_poly.pdbx_seq_one_letter_code
_entity_poly.pdbx_strand_id
1 'polypeptide(L)'
;MTAGVAAARSPALGVVAPFFLVAPLGLVAAGLLIAGANSDSFVAVNLPRNVAATHGVVIGWLTTSIMGATYQLSPVVMGGDLLSVRITRVQLYLHVASIALFIWSLWEWDVRWMGVAGAGLYISLLLFALNISVALARGKSWSHPRAFVTASTAFLVLAMSFGLTYVGALQPEHAWFGITLGRLSAHAHLGLVGWLALTLMGVGYQLIPMFNVINRAKPRFGWAVLAITGAATALFGSAMLFDPPVEARVVLAALLALGPALWGIDQVLLMRSRSKRRVDIQGRATYASLFFLAAVIPFGLAASAGTPLTPDGEPARWLLSYAALGMLGWL
;
A
#
# COMPACT_ATOMS: atom_id res chain seq x y z
N MET A 1 15.02 26.73 -4.16
CA MET A 1 14.67 26.48 -5.58
C MET A 1 13.39 27.23 -5.88
N THR A 2 13.38 28.09 -6.90
CA THR A 2 12.16 28.83 -7.29
C THR A 2 11.14 27.87 -7.91
N ALA A 3 9.85 28.08 -7.64
CA ALA A 3 8.76 27.20 -8.08
C ALA A 3 8.76 26.92 -9.60
N GLY A 4 9.28 27.86 -10.41
CA GLY A 4 9.39 27.72 -11.87
C GLY A 4 10.39 26.64 -12.34
N VAL A 5 11.48 26.38 -11.60
CA VAL A 5 12.47 25.35 -11.98
C VAL A 5 11.98 23.95 -11.64
N ALA A 6 11.13 23.81 -10.61
CA ALA A 6 10.53 22.54 -10.23
C ALA A 6 9.46 22.07 -11.24
N ALA A 7 8.67 22.99 -11.80
CA ALA A 7 7.68 22.67 -12.83
C ALA A 7 8.34 22.14 -14.13
N ALA A 8 9.48 22.70 -14.53
CA ALA A 8 10.21 22.31 -15.75
C ALA A 8 10.82 20.89 -15.70
N ARG A 9 10.97 20.29 -14.51
CA ARG A 9 11.52 18.93 -14.32
C ARG A 9 10.46 17.84 -14.17
N SER A 10 9.18 18.20 -14.16
CA SER A 10 8.10 17.20 -14.10
C SER A 10 8.11 16.36 -15.38
N PRO A 11 7.95 15.03 -15.32
CA PRO A 11 7.82 14.22 -16.52
C PRO A 11 6.61 14.72 -17.33
N ALA A 12 6.71 14.61 -18.66
CA ALA A 12 5.60 14.99 -19.53
C ALA A 12 4.30 14.30 -19.11
N LEU A 13 3.17 15.01 -19.19
CA LEU A 13 1.87 14.49 -18.76
C LEU A 13 1.53 13.15 -19.43
N GLY A 14 1.91 12.94 -20.69
CA GLY A 14 1.70 11.67 -21.41
C GLY A 14 2.47 10.47 -20.84
N VAL A 15 3.39 10.67 -19.89
CA VAL A 15 4.07 9.59 -19.16
C VAL A 15 3.31 9.19 -17.90
N VAL A 16 2.69 10.16 -17.22
CA VAL A 16 2.07 9.94 -15.91
C VAL A 16 0.57 9.76 -16.02
N ALA A 17 -0.11 10.56 -16.83
CA ALA A 17 -1.57 10.52 -16.99
C ALA A 17 -2.13 9.11 -17.28
N PRO A 18 -1.47 8.26 -18.09
CA PRO A 18 -1.94 6.89 -18.31
C PRO A 18 -2.12 6.08 -17.02
N PHE A 19 -1.27 6.25 -16.00
CA PHE A 19 -1.42 5.56 -14.70
C PHE A 19 -2.72 5.96 -14.01
N PHE A 20 -3.04 7.26 -13.98
CA PHE A 20 -4.25 7.78 -13.36
C PHE A 20 -5.52 7.45 -14.15
N LEU A 21 -5.40 7.23 -15.46
CA LEU A 21 -6.53 6.80 -16.30
C LEU A 21 -6.87 5.32 -16.11
N VAL A 22 -5.85 4.45 -15.98
CA VAL A 22 -6.09 3.00 -15.86
C VAL A 22 -6.30 2.55 -14.41
N ALA A 23 -5.76 3.26 -13.41
CA ALA A 23 -5.90 2.87 -12.01
C ALA A 23 -7.37 2.71 -11.55
N PRO A 24 -8.32 3.60 -11.88
CA PRO A 24 -9.72 3.43 -11.51
C PRO A 24 -10.35 2.13 -12.04
N LEU A 25 -9.84 1.57 -13.14
CA LEU A 25 -10.34 0.31 -13.69
C LEU A 25 -10.11 -0.87 -12.73
N GLY A 26 -9.03 -0.83 -11.93
CA GLY A 26 -8.80 -1.83 -10.88
C GLY A 26 -9.86 -1.79 -9.78
N LEU A 27 -10.30 -0.59 -9.39
CA LEU A 27 -11.37 -0.40 -8.42
C LEU A 27 -12.73 -0.82 -9.00
N VAL A 28 -13.00 -0.48 -10.25
CA VAL A 28 -14.20 -0.95 -10.97
C VAL A 28 -14.22 -2.48 -11.05
N ALA A 29 -13.10 -3.10 -11.42
CA ALA A 29 -12.98 -4.55 -11.47
C ALA A 29 -13.26 -5.17 -10.09
N ALA A 30 -12.66 -4.65 -9.01
CA ALA A 30 -12.93 -5.11 -7.66
C ALA A 30 -14.42 -4.98 -7.28
N GLY A 31 -15.06 -3.85 -7.62
CA GLY A 31 -16.49 -3.64 -7.39
C GLY A 31 -17.37 -4.64 -8.14
N LEU A 32 -17.04 -4.95 -9.41
CA LEU A 32 -17.76 -5.96 -10.19
C LEU A 32 -17.59 -7.37 -9.62
N LEU A 33 -16.39 -7.72 -9.16
CA LEU A 33 -16.12 -9.02 -8.52
C LEU A 33 -16.91 -9.18 -7.21
N ILE A 34 -16.99 -8.11 -6.41
CA ILE A 34 -17.81 -8.08 -5.18
C ILE A 34 -19.31 -8.16 -5.53
N ALA A 35 -19.76 -7.45 -6.56
CA ALA A 35 -21.16 -7.51 -7.00
C ALA A 35 -21.57 -8.90 -7.51
N GLY A 36 -20.62 -9.65 -8.09
CA GLY A 36 -20.79 -11.05 -8.47
C GLY A 36 -20.53 -12.06 -7.35
N ALA A 37 -20.26 -11.61 -6.11
CA ALA A 37 -20.03 -12.48 -4.97
C ALA A 37 -21.34 -12.98 -4.35
N ASN A 38 -21.29 -14.18 -3.76
CA ASN A 38 -22.39 -14.78 -3.00
C ASN A 38 -22.13 -14.70 -1.48
N SER A 39 -23.09 -15.15 -0.67
CA SER A 39 -22.97 -15.17 0.81
C SER A 39 -21.70 -15.86 1.30
N ASP A 40 -21.26 -16.91 0.62
CA ASP A 40 -20.11 -17.71 1.01
C ASP A 40 -18.80 -16.92 0.90
N SER A 41 -18.78 -15.87 0.08
CA SER A 41 -17.62 -15.01 -0.07
C SER A 41 -17.29 -14.24 1.21
N PHE A 42 -18.23 -14.10 2.14
CA PHE A 42 -18.00 -13.41 3.42
C PHE A 42 -17.63 -14.36 4.58
N VAL A 43 -17.37 -15.64 4.28
CA VAL A 43 -16.97 -16.63 5.31
C VAL A 43 -15.49 -16.49 5.69
N ALA A 44 -14.61 -16.18 4.74
CA ALA A 44 -13.19 -16.01 5.03
C ALA A 44 -12.49 -14.99 4.11
N VAL A 45 -11.56 -14.24 4.68
CA VAL A 45 -10.80 -13.20 3.96
C VAL A 45 -9.91 -13.72 2.84
N ASN A 46 -9.49 -14.99 2.92
CA ASN A 46 -8.55 -15.61 1.98
C ASN A 46 -9.23 -16.41 0.86
N LEU A 47 -10.57 -16.33 0.76
CA LEU A 47 -11.28 -16.97 -0.35
C LEU A 47 -10.84 -16.37 -1.70
N PRO A 48 -10.76 -17.17 -2.78
CA PRO A 48 -10.25 -16.74 -4.08
C PRO A 48 -10.85 -15.42 -4.57
N ARG A 49 -12.18 -15.26 -4.43
CA ARG A 49 -12.93 -14.06 -4.84
C ARG A 49 -12.51 -12.81 -4.06
N ASN A 50 -12.34 -12.93 -2.75
CA ASN A 50 -11.88 -11.83 -1.90
C ASN A 50 -10.43 -11.46 -2.20
N VAL A 51 -9.58 -12.46 -2.46
CA VAL A 51 -8.18 -12.25 -2.83
C VAL A 51 -8.10 -11.54 -4.19
N ALA A 52 -8.90 -11.94 -5.18
CA ALA A 52 -8.99 -11.28 -6.48
C ALA A 52 -9.43 -9.82 -6.36
N ALA A 53 -10.53 -9.56 -5.63
CA ALA A 53 -11.01 -8.20 -5.39
C ALA A 53 -9.98 -7.34 -4.63
N THR A 54 -9.32 -7.93 -3.63
CA THR A 54 -8.23 -7.27 -2.88
C THR A 54 -7.10 -6.84 -3.80
N HIS A 55 -6.67 -7.68 -4.73
CA HIS A 55 -5.61 -7.31 -5.69
C HIS A 55 -6.09 -6.28 -6.72
N GLY A 56 -7.38 -6.28 -7.10
CA GLY A 56 -8.00 -5.21 -7.88
C GLY A 56 -7.91 -3.84 -7.19
N VAL A 57 -8.25 -3.78 -5.90
CA VAL A 57 -8.13 -2.56 -5.08
C VAL A 57 -6.66 -2.18 -4.87
N VAL A 58 -5.85 -3.10 -4.34
CA VAL A 58 -4.51 -2.81 -3.83
C VAL A 58 -3.49 -2.64 -4.95
N ILE A 59 -3.45 -3.55 -5.93
CA ILE A 59 -2.47 -3.50 -7.02
C ILE A 59 -3.05 -2.76 -8.23
N GLY A 60 -4.28 -3.09 -8.62
CA GLY A 60 -4.94 -2.52 -9.79
C GLY A 60 -5.17 -1.01 -9.64
N TRP A 61 -5.70 -0.57 -8.50
CA TRP A 61 -6.01 0.84 -8.25
C TRP A 61 -4.96 1.57 -7.41
N LEU A 62 -4.75 1.20 -6.14
CA LEU A 62 -3.92 1.98 -5.20
C LEU A 62 -2.46 2.02 -5.64
N THR A 63 -1.85 0.86 -5.91
CA THR A 63 -0.44 0.79 -6.33
C THR A 63 -0.24 1.47 -7.68
N THR A 64 -1.13 1.26 -8.66
CA THR A 64 -1.04 1.96 -9.96
C THR A 64 -1.11 3.48 -9.81
N SER A 65 -2.01 3.99 -8.96
CA SER A 65 -2.12 5.41 -8.64
C SER A 65 -0.85 5.94 -7.98
N ILE A 66 -0.32 5.21 -7.00
CA ILE A 66 0.92 5.56 -6.29
C ILE A 66 2.12 5.56 -7.24
N MET A 67 2.23 4.61 -8.16
CA MET A 67 3.32 4.58 -9.15
C MET A 67 3.28 5.84 -10.02
N GLY A 68 2.12 6.20 -10.55
CA GLY A 68 1.93 7.45 -11.32
C GLY A 68 2.32 8.69 -10.50
N ALA A 69 1.77 8.82 -9.30
CA ALA A 69 2.09 9.94 -8.41
C ALA A 69 3.58 9.99 -8.06
N THR A 70 4.20 8.84 -7.81
CA THR A 70 5.62 8.74 -7.45
C THR A 70 6.53 9.17 -8.60
N TYR A 71 6.21 8.77 -9.84
CA TYR A 71 6.93 9.25 -11.03
C TYR A 71 6.82 10.76 -11.20
N GLN A 72 5.64 11.33 -10.94
CA GLN A 72 5.44 12.79 -11.00
C GLN A 72 6.17 13.53 -9.89
N LEU A 73 6.07 13.04 -8.65
CA LEU A 73 6.61 13.71 -7.46
C LEU A 73 8.11 13.52 -7.30
N SER A 74 8.72 12.50 -7.93
CA SER A 74 10.15 12.25 -7.79
C SER A 74 11.04 13.46 -8.14
N PRO A 75 10.98 14.03 -9.35
CA PRO A 75 11.82 15.18 -9.68
C PRO A 75 11.43 16.47 -8.95
N VAL A 76 10.14 16.61 -8.57
CA VAL A 76 9.58 17.86 -8.00
C VAL A 76 9.76 17.94 -6.48
N VAL A 77 9.46 16.86 -5.77
CA VAL A 77 9.41 16.79 -4.31
C VAL A 77 10.62 16.06 -3.73
N MET A 78 11.03 14.95 -4.35
CA MET A 78 12.15 14.14 -3.86
C MET A 78 13.49 14.58 -4.48
N GLY A 79 13.43 15.39 -5.55
CA GLY A 79 14.54 16.13 -6.12
C GLY A 79 15.46 15.34 -7.05
N GLY A 80 15.02 14.17 -7.54
CA GLY A 80 15.82 13.32 -8.41
C GLY A 80 15.08 12.83 -9.65
N ASP A 81 15.79 12.81 -10.77
CA ASP A 81 15.26 12.48 -12.09
C ASP A 81 15.23 10.96 -12.31
N LEU A 82 14.16 10.49 -12.98
CA LEU A 82 13.94 9.08 -13.31
C LEU A 82 15.11 8.50 -14.13
N LEU A 83 15.35 7.20 -13.99
CA LEU A 83 16.33 6.48 -14.82
C LEU A 83 15.94 6.54 -16.30
N SER A 84 14.67 6.23 -16.62
CA SER A 84 14.20 6.20 -18.00
C SER A 84 12.68 6.30 -18.10
N VAL A 85 12.22 7.21 -18.96
CA VAL A 85 10.80 7.32 -19.35
C VAL A 85 10.34 6.08 -20.14
N ARG A 86 11.23 5.46 -20.92
CA ARG A 86 10.89 4.23 -21.66
C ARG A 86 10.59 3.07 -20.70
N ILE A 87 11.38 2.93 -19.63
CA ILE A 87 11.13 1.92 -18.59
C ILE A 87 9.76 2.16 -17.95
N THR A 88 9.41 3.40 -17.59
CA THR A 88 8.08 3.73 -17.06
C THR A 88 6.94 3.27 -17.97
N ARG A 89 7.06 3.46 -19.28
CA ARG A 89 6.03 3.03 -20.25
C ARG A 89 5.92 1.51 -20.36
N VAL A 90 7.06 0.82 -20.54
CA VAL A 90 7.10 -0.65 -20.60
C VAL A 90 6.53 -1.25 -19.32
N GLN A 91 6.93 -0.70 -18.17
CA GLN A 91 6.45 -1.09 -16.88
C GLN A 91 4.92 -0.96 -16.78
N LEU A 92 4.33 0.16 -17.23
CA LEU A 92 2.87 0.32 -17.22
C LEU A 92 2.14 -0.74 -18.06
N TYR A 93 2.57 -0.98 -19.30
CA TYR A 93 1.92 -1.97 -20.16
C TYR A 93 1.99 -3.37 -19.55
N LEU A 94 3.17 -3.75 -19.05
CA LEU A 94 3.35 -5.02 -18.36
C LEU A 94 2.47 -5.08 -17.09
N HIS A 95 2.45 -4.01 -16.28
CA HIS A 95 1.64 -3.92 -15.07
C HIS A 95 0.17 -4.18 -15.33
N VAL A 96 -0.40 -3.46 -16.30
CA VAL A 96 -1.83 -3.52 -16.63
C VAL A 96 -2.20 -4.90 -17.18
N ALA A 97 -1.40 -5.45 -18.09
CA ALA A 97 -1.65 -6.79 -18.63
C ALA A 97 -1.55 -7.85 -17.53
N SER A 98 -0.50 -7.78 -16.71
CA SER A 98 -0.28 -8.76 -15.64
C SER A 98 -1.31 -8.66 -14.52
N ILE A 99 -1.72 -7.46 -14.08
CA ILE A 99 -2.75 -7.35 -13.03
C ILE A 99 -4.12 -7.82 -13.51
N ALA A 100 -4.50 -7.53 -14.76
CA ALA A 100 -5.75 -8.02 -15.33
C ALA A 100 -5.78 -9.56 -15.37
N LEU A 101 -4.70 -10.18 -15.85
CA LEU A 101 -4.56 -11.63 -15.88
C LEU A 101 -4.48 -12.24 -14.47
N PHE A 102 -3.82 -11.56 -13.53
CA PHE A 102 -3.69 -12.03 -12.15
C PHE A 102 -5.03 -12.04 -11.42
N ILE A 103 -5.83 -10.98 -11.57
CA ILE A 103 -7.17 -10.90 -11.00
C ILE A 103 -8.07 -12.02 -11.55
N TRP A 104 -8.05 -12.22 -12.88
CA TRP A 104 -8.82 -13.29 -13.51
C TRP A 104 -8.37 -14.69 -13.04
N SER A 105 -7.07 -14.96 -13.02
CA SER A 105 -6.55 -16.26 -12.59
C SER A 105 -6.81 -16.55 -11.11
N LEU A 106 -6.80 -15.54 -10.23
CA LEU A 106 -7.24 -15.69 -8.84
C LEU A 106 -8.72 -16.01 -8.74
N TRP A 107 -9.55 -15.36 -9.55
CA TRP A 107 -11.01 -15.56 -9.55
C TRP A 107 -11.40 -16.97 -10.00
N GLU A 108 -10.79 -17.45 -11.08
CA GLU A 108 -11.00 -18.81 -11.61
C GLU A 108 -10.17 -19.88 -10.87
N TRP A 109 -9.31 -19.46 -9.94
CA TRP A 109 -8.34 -20.31 -9.24
C TRP A 109 -7.41 -21.11 -10.18
N ASP A 110 -7.01 -20.49 -11.30
CA ASP A 110 -6.06 -21.06 -12.24
C ASP A 110 -4.61 -20.79 -11.80
N VAL A 111 -4.05 -21.75 -11.06
CA VAL A 111 -2.71 -21.64 -10.45
C VAL A 111 -1.61 -21.45 -11.50
N ARG A 112 -1.75 -22.05 -12.70
CA ARG A 112 -0.76 -21.93 -13.77
C ARG A 112 -0.71 -20.49 -14.29
N TRP A 113 -1.85 -19.93 -14.65
CA TRP A 113 -1.91 -18.54 -15.12
C TRP A 113 -1.60 -17.53 -14.02
N MET A 114 -1.95 -17.84 -12.77
CA MET A 114 -1.55 -17.06 -11.61
C MET A 114 -0.03 -16.97 -11.48
N GLY A 115 0.70 -18.06 -11.74
CA GLY A 115 2.16 -18.08 -11.82
C GLY A 115 2.73 -17.13 -12.87
N VAL A 116 2.22 -17.22 -14.10
CA VAL A 116 2.65 -16.36 -15.22
C VAL A 116 2.35 -14.89 -14.93
N ALA A 117 1.14 -14.59 -14.47
CA ALA A 117 0.71 -13.24 -14.16
C ALA A 117 1.46 -12.66 -12.95
N GLY A 118 1.71 -13.47 -11.91
CA GLY A 118 2.49 -13.11 -10.74
C GLY A 118 3.94 -12.78 -11.08
N ALA A 119 4.57 -13.56 -11.96
CA ALA A 119 5.92 -13.26 -12.47
C ALA A 119 5.94 -11.95 -13.29
N GLY A 120 4.94 -11.72 -14.14
CA GLY A 120 4.79 -10.47 -14.89
C GLY A 120 4.62 -9.25 -13.98
N LEU A 121 3.79 -9.37 -12.93
CA LEU A 121 3.63 -8.34 -11.89
C LEU A 121 4.95 -8.08 -11.16
N TYR A 122 5.67 -9.13 -10.77
CA TYR A 122 6.96 -9.01 -10.11
C TYR A 122 7.97 -8.23 -10.98
N ILE A 123 8.08 -8.56 -12.26
CA ILE A 123 8.96 -7.85 -13.20
C ILE A 123 8.52 -6.38 -13.35
N SER A 124 7.22 -6.11 -13.53
CA SER A 124 6.68 -4.75 -13.60
C SER A 124 7.08 -3.93 -12.37
N LEU A 125 6.84 -4.46 -11.17
CA LEU A 125 7.11 -3.74 -9.93
C LEU A 125 8.62 -3.60 -9.67
N LEU A 126 9.46 -4.53 -10.13
CA LEU A 126 10.92 -4.37 -10.13
C LEU A 126 11.39 -3.26 -11.07
N LEU A 127 10.80 -3.13 -12.26
CA LEU A 127 11.09 -2.02 -13.17
C LEU A 127 10.72 -0.67 -12.53
N PHE A 128 9.58 -0.62 -11.83
CA PHE A 128 9.20 0.56 -11.04
C PHE A 128 10.22 0.82 -9.93
N ALA A 129 10.54 -0.18 -9.11
CA ALA A 129 11.47 -0.07 -7.99
C ALA A 129 12.87 0.38 -8.44
N LEU A 130 13.39 -0.16 -9.55
CA LEU A 130 14.65 0.25 -10.16
C LEU A 130 14.62 1.73 -10.54
N ASN A 131 13.59 2.13 -11.29
CA ASN A 131 13.48 3.48 -11.82
C ASN A 131 13.37 4.53 -10.70
N ILE A 132 12.56 4.24 -9.67
CA ILE A 132 12.40 5.14 -8.53
C ILE A 132 13.63 5.12 -7.61
N SER A 133 14.25 3.96 -7.37
CA SER A 133 15.45 3.89 -6.51
C SER A 133 16.60 4.72 -7.08
N VAL A 134 16.79 4.68 -8.41
CA VAL A 134 17.78 5.54 -9.08
C VAL A 134 17.42 7.02 -8.90
N ALA A 135 16.16 7.38 -9.08
CA ALA A 135 15.71 8.76 -8.90
C ALA A 135 15.94 9.25 -7.46
N LEU A 136 15.57 8.44 -6.46
CA LEU A 136 15.78 8.71 -5.05
C LEU A 136 17.28 8.84 -4.72
N ALA A 137 18.15 8.00 -5.31
CA ALA A 137 19.59 8.07 -5.12
C ALA A 137 20.20 9.37 -5.70
N ARG A 138 19.67 9.86 -6.83
CA ARG A 138 20.09 11.12 -7.47
C ARG A 138 19.62 12.38 -6.72
N GLY A 139 18.69 12.25 -5.77
CA GLY A 139 18.18 13.36 -4.97
C GLY A 139 19.27 14.01 -4.11
N LYS A 140 19.29 15.36 -4.06
CA LYS A 140 20.35 16.12 -3.35
C LYS A 140 20.12 16.31 -1.85
N SER A 141 18.89 16.18 -1.36
CA SER A 141 18.57 16.40 0.07
C SER A 141 17.68 15.29 0.61
N TRP A 142 17.87 14.95 1.89
CA TRP A 142 17.04 13.98 2.60
C TRP A 142 15.82 14.68 3.20
N SER A 143 14.66 14.40 2.64
CA SER A 143 13.35 14.89 3.09
C SER A 143 12.48 13.72 3.56
N HIS A 144 11.42 14.01 4.33
CA HIS A 144 10.47 12.98 4.78
C HIS A 144 9.91 12.16 3.59
N PRO A 145 9.38 12.78 2.50
CA PRO A 145 8.89 12.00 1.36
C PRO A 145 9.95 11.05 0.79
N ARG A 146 11.17 11.54 0.55
CA ARG A 146 12.26 10.73 0.01
C ARG A 146 12.58 9.54 0.91
N ALA A 147 12.67 9.75 2.23
CA ALA A 147 13.03 8.70 3.17
C ALA A 147 11.96 7.62 3.27
N PHE A 148 10.70 8.03 3.39
CA PHE A 148 9.57 7.13 3.48
C PHE A 148 9.35 6.35 2.19
N VAL A 149 9.46 6.99 1.01
CA VAL A 149 9.35 6.30 -0.28
C VAL A 149 10.52 5.34 -0.51
N THR A 150 11.73 5.66 -0.02
CA THR A 150 12.86 4.73 -0.05
C THR A 150 12.56 3.48 0.77
N ALA A 151 12.13 3.64 2.03
CA ALA A 151 11.77 2.50 2.87
C ALA A 151 10.59 1.71 2.31
N SER A 152 9.56 2.39 1.82
CA SER A 152 8.38 1.72 1.27
C SER A 152 8.68 0.93 0.01
N THR A 153 9.57 1.42 -0.85
CA THR A 153 10.02 0.69 -2.04
C THR A 153 10.71 -0.61 -1.66
N ALA A 154 11.49 -0.65 -0.57
CA ALA A 154 12.08 -1.88 -0.06
C ALA A 154 11.00 -2.87 0.44
N PHE A 155 9.99 -2.38 1.17
CA PHE A 155 8.85 -3.21 1.59
C PHE A 155 8.01 -3.73 0.42
N LEU A 156 7.85 -2.94 -0.66
CA LEU A 156 7.20 -3.39 -1.88
C LEU A 156 7.93 -4.60 -2.48
N VAL A 157 9.27 -4.55 -2.56
CA VAL A 157 10.09 -5.67 -3.02
C VAL A 157 9.90 -6.89 -2.14
N LEU A 158 9.90 -6.73 -0.82
CA LEU A 158 9.65 -7.85 0.11
C LEU A 158 8.24 -8.43 -0.06
N ALA A 159 7.21 -7.59 -0.15
CA ALA A 159 5.82 -8.02 -0.32
C ALA A 159 5.63 -8.80 -1.63
N MET A 160 6.21 -8.31 -2.74
CA MET A 160 6.13 -9.01 -4.04
C MET A 160 6.92 -10.32 -4.03
N SER A 161 8.07 -10.39 -3.36
CA SER A 161 8.84 -11.64 -3.23
C SER A 161 8.02 -12.69 -2.46
N PHE A 162 7.35 -12.30 -1.37
CA PHE A 162 6.46 -13.21 -0.65
C PHE A 162 5.28 -13.65 -1.51
N GLY A 163 4.63 -12.73 -2.22
CA GLY A 163 3.53 -13.06 -3.13
C GLY A 163 3.94 -14.05 -4.22
N LEU A 164 5.12 -13.85 -4.82
CA LEU A 164 5.66 -14.77 -5.82
C LEU A 164 5.98 -16.14 -5.22
N THR A 165 6.56 -16.20 -4.02
CA THR A 165 6.77 -17.45 -3.30
C THR A 165 5.46 -18.18 -3.04
N TYR A 166 4.38 -17.48 -2.66
CA TYR A 166 3.08 -18.09 -2.38
C TYR A 166 2.44 -18.66 -3.63
N VAL A 167 2.48 -17.90 -4.74
CA VAL A 167 2.00 -18.39 -6.03
C VAL A 167 2.80 -19.62 -6.49
N GLY A 168 4.12 -19.60 -6.30
CA GLY A 168 4.97 -20.76 -6.57
C GLY A 168 4.59 -21.96 -5.70
N ALA A 169 4.35 -21.75 -4.40
CA ALA A 169 4.01 -22.80 -3.46
C ALA A 169 2.62 -23.43 -3.66
N LEU A 170 1.74 -22.75 -4.39
CA LEU A 170 0.45 -23.30 -4.82
C LEU A 170 0.59 -24.30 -5.97
N GLN A 171 1.73 -24.34 -6.67
CA GLN A 171 1.97 -25.35 -7.70
C GLN A 171 2.19 -26.73 -7.04
N PRO A 172 1.59 -27.81 -7.56
CA PRO A 172 1.69 -29.15 -6.97
C PRO A 172 3.14 -29.61 -6.74
N GLU A 173 4.04 -29.27 -7.66
CA GLU A 173 5.46 -29.63 -7.59
C GLU A 173 6.27 -28.83 -6.54
N HIS A 174 5.71 -27.75 -5.97
CA HIS A 174 6.43 -26.82 -5.09
C HIS A 174 5.73 -26.60 -3.73
N ALA A 175 4.94 -27.55 -3.25
CA ALA A 175 4.17 -27.46 -2.00
C ALA A 175 5.01 -27.46 -0.69
N TRP A 176 6.29 -27.08 -0.75
CA TRP A 176 7.21 -27.02 0.39
C TRP A 176 6.94 -25.84 1.35
N PHE A 177 6.11 -24.87 0.93
CA PHE A 177 5.79 -23.66 1.71
C PHE A 177 4.28 -23.48 1.90
N GLY A 178 3.72 -24.09 2.96
CA GLY A 178 2.29 -23.95 3.27
C GLY A 178 1.87 -22.48 3.50
N ILE A 179 0.72 -22.06 2.95
CA ILE A 179 0.21 -20.70 3.14
C ILE A 179 -0.73 -20.69 4.35
N THR A 180 -0.19 -20.33 5.51
CA THR A 180 -0.97 -20.13 6.74
C THR A 180 -1.59 -18.73 6.78
N LEU A 181 -2.56 -18.51 7.67
CA LEU A 181 -3.14 -17.19 7.87
C LEU A 181 -2.11 -16.19 8.39
N GLY A 182 -1.14 -16.62 9.21
CA GLY A 182 -0.03 -15.78 9.65
C GLY A 182 0.84 -15.30 8.49
N ARG A 183 1.22 -16.21 7.59
CA ARG A 183 2.00 -15.89 6.38
C ARG A 183 1.24 -14.96 5.45
N LEU A 184 -0.05 -15.22 5.21
CA LEU A 184 -0.90 -14.33 4.43
C LEU A 184 -0.98 -12.93 5.06
N SER A 185 -1.13 -12.86 6.40
CA SER A 185 -1.12 -11.59 7.14
C SER A 185 0.22 -10.87 7.03
N ALA A 186 1.35 -11.59 7.06
CA ALA A 186 2.67 -11.00 6.85
C ALA A 186 2.76 -10.33 5.47
N HIS A 187 2.40 -11.04 4.39
CA HIS A 187 2.36 -10.47 3.04
C HIS A 187 1.44 -9.25 2.95
N ALA A 188 0.22 -9.36 3.49
CA ALA A 188 -0.75 -8.27 3.48
C ALA A 188 -0.21 -7.02 4.19
N HIS A 189 0.41 -7.14 5.36
CA HIS A 189 0.91 -5.97 6.11
C HIS A 189 2.22 -5.40 5.54
N LEU A 190 3.09 -6.23 4.94
CA LEU A 190 4.24 -5.74 4.16
C LEU A 190 3.76 -4.86 2.99
N GLY A 191 2.67 -5.25 2.31
CA GLY A 191 2.07 -4.46 1.23
C GLY A 191 1.28 -3.23 1.72
N LEU A 192 0.38 -3.40 2.68
CA LEU A 192 -0.51 -2.33 3.14
C LEU A 192 0.23 -1.31 4.01
N VAL A 193 0.97 -1.75 5.03
CA VAL A 193 1.67 -0.84 5.95
C VAL A 193 3.05 -0.47 5.39
N GLY A 194 3.81 -1.48 4.99
CA GLY A 194 5.18 -1.30 4.49
C GLY A 194 5.23 -0.54 3.18
N TRP A 195 4.36 -0.86 2.21
CA TRP A 195 4.34 -0.17 0.93
C TRP A 195 3.36 1.01 0.88
N LEU A 196 2.04 0.79 1.02
CA LEU A 196 1.05 1.86 0.83
C LEU A 196 1.14 2.93 1.92
N ALA A 197 1.06 2.52 3.20
CA ALA A 197 1.00 3.47 4.31
C ALA A 197 2.27 4.28 4.45
N LEU A 198 3.46 3.66 4.43
CA LEU A 198 4.71 4.42 4.46
C LEU A 198 4.80 5.42 3.30
N THR A 199 4.41 5.03 2.08
CA THR A 199 4.42 5.94 0.93
C THR A 199 3.51 7.15 1.17
N LEU A 200 2.26 6.93 1.56
CA LEU A 200 1.31 8.02 1.78
C LEU A 200 1.66 8.86 3.01
N MET A 201 2.15 8.25 4.08
CA MET A 201 2.57 8.99 5.27
C MET A 201 3.71 9.95 4.95
N GLY A 202 4.71 9.48 4.21
CA GLY A 202 5.85 10.26 3.76
C GLY A 202 5.47 11.41 2.85
N VAL A 203 4.69 11.11 1.80
CA VAL A 203 4.21 12.12 0.85
C VAL A 203 3.24 13.10 1.54
N GLY A 204 2.43 12.64 2.49
CA GLY A 204 1.52 13.45 3.30
C GLY A 204 2.21 14.56 4.08
N TYR A 205 3.42 14.29 4.61
CA TYR A 205 4.24 15.33 5.26
C TYR A 205 4.68 16.47 4.33
N GLN A 206 4.55 16.31 3.01
CA GLN A 206 4.75 17.38 2.05
C GLN A 206 3.44 17.96 1.52
N LEU A 207 2.52 17.10 1.07
CA LEU A 207 1.32 17.53 0.37
C LEU A 207 0.32 18.22 1.29
N ILE A 208 0.14 17.73 2.52
CA ILE A 208 -0.82 18.32 3.47
C ILE A 208 -0.42 19.76 3.82
N PRO A 209 0.85 20.06 4.18
CA PRO A 209 1.32 21.43 4.35
C PRO A 209 1.14 22.32 3.12
N MET A 210 1.48 21.79 1.94
CA MET A 210 1.42 22.53 0.67
C MET A 210 -0.02 22.94 0.34
N PHE A 211 -0.97 22.02 0.43
CA PHE A 211 -2.36 22.28 0.08
C PHE A 211 -3.11 23.10 1.14
N ASN A 212 -2.67 23.07 2.40
CA ASN A 212 -3.30 23.81 3.50
C ASN A 212 -2.62 25.15 3.85
N VAL A 213 -1.58 25.54 3.09
CA VAL A 213 -0.80 26.77 3.30
C VAL A 213 -0.26 26.83 4.73
N ILE A 214 0.44 25.77 5.12
CA ILE A 214 1.11 25.63 6.41
C ILE A 214 2.59 25.99 6.22
N ASN A 215 3.00 27.16 6.72
CA ASN A 215 4.33 27.70 6.45
C ASN A 215 5.33 27.53 7.61
N ARG A 216 4.85 27.34 8.84
CA ARG A 216 5.70 27.35 10.06
C ARG A 216 5.73 26.03 10.81
N ALA A 217 4.62 25.30 10.85
CA ALA A 217 4.56 24.03 11.57
C ALA A 217 5.36 22.96 10.83
N LYS A 218 6.01 22.11 11.62
CA LYS A 218 6.75 20.93 11.17
C LYS A 218 6.18 19.70 11.87
N PRO A 219 6.26 18.50 11.24
CA PRO A 219 5.88 17.27 11.92
C PRO A 219 6.72 17.10 13.20
N ARG A 220 6.06 16.73 14.30
CA ARG A 220 6.72 16.53 15.60
C ARG A 220 7.39 15.16 15.66
N PHE A 221 6.79 14.16 15.03
CA PHE A 221 7.21 12.76 15.11
C PHE A 221 7.69 12.20 13.76
N GLY A 222 7.79 13.01 12.71
CA GLY A 222 8.05 12.54 11.33
C GLY A 222 9.10 11.43 11.17
N TRP A 223 10.29 11.59 11.75
CA TRP A 223 11.34 10.55 11.70
C TRP A 223 11.05 9.35 12.60
N ALA A 224 10.45 9.56 13.78
CA ALA A 224 10.03 8.49 14.66
C ALA A 224 8.93 7.64 14.02
N VAL A 225 7.98 8.26 13.31
CA VAL A 225 6.96 7.56 12.53
C VAL A 225 7.58 6.63 11.51
N LEU A 226 8.61 7.08 10.77
CA LEU A 226 9.31 6.23 9.81
C LEU A 226 9.96 5.03 10.51
N ALA A 227 10.77 5.30 11.54
CA ALA A 227 11.53 4.28 12.24
C ALA A 227 10.62 3.24 12.90
N ILE A 228 9.59 3.70 13.63
CA ILE A 228 8.64 2.84 14.33
C ILE A 228 7.81 2.02 13.33
N THR A 229 7.21 2.66 12.32
CA THR A 229 6.38 1.94 11.35
C THR A 229 7.21 0.92 10.58
N GLY A 230 8.40 1.31 10.11
CA GLY A 230 9.29 0.41 9.38
C GLY A 230 9.73 -0.78 10.24
N ALA A 231 10.24 -0.53 11.45
CA ALA A 231 10.68 -1.59 12.36
C ALA A 231 9.51 -2.51 12.77
N ALA A 232 8.36 -1.94 13.12
CA ALA A 232 7.18 -2.72 13.49
C ALA A 232 6.64 -3.55 12.31
N THR A 233 6.67 -3.02 11.08
CA THR A 233 6.24 -3.78 9.89
C THR A 233 7.18 -4.93 9.59
N ALA A 234 8.50 -4.71 9.69
CA ALA A 234 9.49 -5.77 9.49
C ALA A 234 9.36 -6.85 10.57
N LEU A 235 9.19 -6.46 11.84
CA LEU A 235 8.99 -7.37 12.96
C LEU A 235 7.68 -8.15 12.84
N PHE A 236 6.58 -7.48 12.50
CA PHE A 236 5.28 -8.12 12.28
C PHE A 236 5.39 -9.14 11.14
N GLY A 237 5.97 -8.73 10.00
CA GLY A 237 6.15 -9.59 8.84
C GLY A 237 6.99 -10.83 9.13
N SER A 238 8.09 -10.69 9.87
CA SER A 238 8.96 -11.82 10.21
C SER A 238 8.35 -12.75 11.26
N ALA A 239 7.73 -12.20 12.32
CA ALA A 239 7.11 -13.00 13.37
C ALA A 239 5.89 -13.78 12.87
N MET A 240 5.04 -13.15 12.04
CA MET A 240 3.82 -13.78 11.54
C MET A 240 4.05 -14.94 10.58
N LEU A 241 5.28 -15.11 10.03
CA LEU A 241 5.65 -16.29 9.25
C LEU A 241 5.56 -17.61 10.03
N PHE A 242 5.61 -17.53 11.35
CA PHE A 242 5.66 -18.65 12.28
C PHE A 242 4.37 -18.81 13.09
N ASP A 243 3.28 -18.15 12.70
CA ASP A 243 1.96 -18.24 13.34
C ASP A 243 2.02 -18.10 14.88
N PRO A 244 2.51 -16.96 15.39
CA PRO A 244 2.78 -16.79 16.81
C PRO A 244 1.48 -16.84 17.64
N PRO A 245 1.58 -17.14 18.95
CA PRO A 245 0.42 -17.24 19.83
C PRO A 245 -0.33 -15.89 19.93
N VAL A 246 -1.57 -15.92 20.42
CA VAL A 246 -2.50 -14.77 20.44
C VAL A 246 -1.87 -13.56 21.14
N GLU A 247 -1.20 -13.77 22.27
CA GLU A 247 -0.60 -12.72 23.09
C GLU A 247 0.47 -11.96 22.29
N ALA A 248 1.32 -12.71 21.57
CA ALA A 248 2.33 -12.13 20.69
C ALA A 248 1.69 -11.38 19.52
N ARG A 249 0.62 -11.90 18.90
CA ARG A 249 -0.09 -11.23 17.80
C ARG A 249 -0.68 -9.88 18.23
N VAL A 250 -1.28 -9.81 19.42
CA VAL A 250 -1.83 -8.57 19.97
C VAL A 250 -0.73 -7.53 20.22
N VAL A 251 0.41 -7.95 20.81
CA VAL A 251 1.56 -7.06 21.02
C VAL A 251 2.10 -6.55 19.69
N LEU A 252 2.28 -7.43 18.70
CA LEU A 252 2.75 -7.06 17.36
C LEU A 252 1.79 -6.08 16.67
N ALA A 253 0.47 -6.30 16.77
CA ALA A 253 -0.54 -5.39 16.23
C ALA A 253 -0.51 -4.02 16.91
N ALA A 254 -0.34 -3.97 18.24
CA ALA A 254 -0.22 -2.71 18.99
C ALA A 254 1.05 -1.92 18.58
N LEU A 255 2.19 -2.61 18.41
CA LEU A 255 3.42 -2.00 17.91
C LEU A 255 3.24 -1.46 16.49
N LEU A 256 2.56 -2.22 15.62
CA LEU A 256 2.28 -1.82 14.24
C LEU A 256 1.38 -0.57 14.17
N ALA A 257 0.47 -0.39 15.13
CA ALA A 257 -0.42 0.77 15.20
C ALA A 257 0.27 2.06 15.70
N LEU A 258 1.38 1.96 16.43
CA LEU A 258 2.03 3.11 17.07
C LEU A 258 2.51 4.17 16.06
N GLY A 259 3.18 3.74 15.01
CA GLY A 259 3.69 4.64 13.95
C GLY A 259 2.58 5.40 13.24
N PRO A 260 1.56 4.71 12.68
CA PRO A 260 0.38 5.35 12.10
C PRO A 260 -0.39 6.25 13.07
N ALA A 261 -0.51 5.87 14.36
CA ALA A 261 -1.15 6.73 15.35
C ALA A 261 -0.39 8.04 15.57
N LEU A 262 0.94 7.98 15.71
CA LEU A 262 1.81 9.16 15.80
C LEU A 262 1.73 10.02 14.54
N TRP A 263 1.64 9.40 13.37
CA TRP A 263 1.42 10.11 12.11
C TRP A 263 0.07 10.84 12.11
N GLY A 264 -1.00 10.20 12.56
CA GLY A 264 -2.32 10.82 12.69
C GLY A 264 -2.29 12.03 13.61
N ILE A 265 -1.56 11.95 14.73
CA ILE A 265 -1.34 13.09 15.63
C ILE A 265 -0.62 14.23 14.89
N ASP A 266 0.47 13.94 14.17
CA ASP A 266 1.17 14.96 13.38
C ASP A 266 0.25 15.61 12.34
N GLN A 267 -0.59 14.83 11.64
CA GLN A 267 -1.54 15.40 10.68
C GLN A 267 -2.57 16.31 11.34
N VAL A 268 -3.09 15.96 12.51
CA VAL A 268 -3.99 16.83 13.26
C VAL A 268 -3.28 18.12 13.68
N LEU A 269 -2.04 18.04 14.18
CA LEU A 269 -1.25 19.21 14.58
C LEU A 269 -0.97 20.14 13.38
N LEU A 270 -0.58 19.56 12.24
CA LEU A 270 -0.39 20.30 10.99
C LEU A 270 -1.69 20.96 10.55
N MET A 271 -2.80 20.21 10.48
CA MET A 271 -4.10 20.73 10.05
C MET A 271 -4.66 21.81 10.98
N ARG A 272 -4.31 21.81 12.27
CA ARG A 272 -4.64 22.89 13.23
C ARG A 272 -3.85 24.17 12.98
N SER A 273 -2.68 24.07 12.36
CA SER A 273 -1.81 25.20 12.03
C SER A 273 -2.06 25.80 10.64
N ARG A 274 -3.08 25.32 9.92
CA ARG A 274 -3.41 25.79 8.57
C ARG A 274 -3.84 27.25 8.54
N SER A 275 -3.45 27.95 7.48
CA SER A 275 -3.87 29.33 7.25
C SER A 275 -5.23 29.41 6.53
N LYS A 276 -5.64 28.35 5.83
CA LYS A 276 -6.93 28.29 5.12
C LYS A 276 -8.11 28.28 6.11
N ARG A 277 -8.97 29.31 6.00
CA ARG A 277 -10.21 29.44 6.82
C ARG A 277 -11.23 28.34 6.52
N ARG A 278 -11.38 27.93 5.25
CA ARG A 278 -12.30 26.86 4.83
C ARG A 278 -11.54 25.60 4.47
N VAL A 279 -12.10 24.46 4.86
CA VAL A 279 -11.59 23.14 4.49
C VAL A 279 -12.11 22.80 3.10
N ASP A 280 -11.20 22.75 2.13
CA ASP A 280 -11.49 22.31 0.75
C ASP A 280 -11.61 20.78 0.65
N ILE A 281 -11.80 20.27 -0.56
CA ILE A 281 -11.98 18.84 -0.80
C ILE A 281 -10.80 18.00 -0.31
N GLN A 282 -9.57 18.52 -0.43
CA GLN A 282 -8.35 17.82 -0.01
C GLN A 282 -8.24 17.78 1.52
N GLY A 283 -8.58 18.88 2.20
CA GLY A 283 -8.67 18.90 3.65
C GLY A 283 -9.77 17.97 4.18
N ARG A 284 -10.92 17.89 3.50
CA ARG A 284 -12.01 16.95 3.85
C ARG A 284 -11.58 15.51 3.68
N ALA A 285 -10.91 15.18 2.57
CA ALA A 285 -10.33 13.86 2.35
C ALA A 285 -9.32 13.51 3.46
N THR A 286 -8.47 14.46 3.86
CA THR A 286 -7.52 14.25 4.98
C THR A 286 -8.26 13.87 6.27
N TYR A 287 -9.36 14.56 6.61
CA TYR A 287 -10.14 14.22 7.80
C TYR A 287 -10.85 12.87 7.68
N ALA A 288 -11.37 12.52 6.50
CA ALA A 288 -11.95 11.20 6.25
C ALA A 288 -10.91 10.09 6.43
N SER A 289 -9.72 10.22 5.83
CA SER A 289 -8.63 9.26 6.02
C SER A 289 -8.19 9.14 7.47
N LEU A 290 -8.16 10.24 8.24
CA LEU A 290 -7.87 10.19 9.68
C LEU A 290 -8.97 9.48 10.49
N PHE A 291 -10.23 9.63 10.10
CA PHE A 291 -11.33 8.87 10.70
C PHE A 291 -11.18 7.37 10.43
N PHE A 292 -10.93 6.98 9.18
CA PHE A 292 -10.69 5.57 8.84
C PHE A 292 -9.45 5.01 9.54
N LEU A 293 -8.38 5.81 9.68
CA LEU A 293 -7.20 5.40 10.44
C LEU A 293 -7.54 5.19 11.93
N ALA A 294 -8.33 6.08 12.54
CA ALA A 294 -8.77 5.93 13.91
C ALA A 294 -9.69 4.70 14.10
N ALA A 295 -10.48 4.35 13.08
CA ALA A 295 -11.35 3.17 13.09
C ALA A 295 -10.59 1.87 12.83
N VAL A 296 -9.62 1.85 11.90
CA VAL A 296 -8.93 0.60 11.51
C VAL A 296 -8.07 0.04 12.64
N ILE A 297 -7.49 0.90 13.50
CA ILE A 297 -6.63 0.48 14.63
C ILE A 297 -7.37 -0.43 15.63
N PRO A 298 -8.51 -0.02 16.25
CA PRO A 298 -9.21 -0.88 17.21
C PRO A 298 -9.76 -2.15 16.55
N PHE A 299 -10.20 -2.10 15.29
CA PHE A 299 -10.63 -3.30 14.56
C PHE A 299 -9.47 -4.26 14.28
N GLY A 300 -8.28 -3.75 13.95
CA GLY A 300 -7.08 -4.57 13.79
C GLY A 300 -6.63 -5.21 15.10
N LEU A 301 -6.72 -4.49 16.22
CA LEU A 301 -6.45 -5.04 17.55
C LEU A 301 -7.46 -6.16 17.89
N ALA A 302 -8.76 -5.92 17.69
CA ALA A 302 -9.79 -6.94 17.89
C ALA A 302 -9.55 -8.18 17.00
N ALA A 303 -9.22 -7.96 15.72
CA ALA A 303 -8.91 -9.05 14.79
C ALA A 303 -7.66 -9.85 15.21
N SER A 304 -6.65 -9.21 15.79
CA SER A 304 -5.42 -9.89 16.27
C SER A 304 -5.64 -10.72 17.54
N ALA A 305 -6.60 -10.34 18.38
CA ALA A 305 -7.01 -11.09 19.56
C ALA A 305 -7.84 -12.35 19.23
N GLY A 306 -8.40 -12.44 18.02
CA GLY A 306 -9.18 -13.60 17.57
C GLY A 306 -8.33 -14.88 17.48
N THR A 307 -8.86 -15.99 17.98
CA THR A 307 -8.31 -17.33 17.70
C THR A 307 -8.61 -17.72 16.26
N PRO A 308 -7.64 -18.13 15.42
CA PRO A 308 -7.89 -18.60 14.07
C PRO A 308 -8.46 -20.03 14.13
N LEU A 309 -9.70 -20.17 14.59
CA LEU A 309 -10.30 -21.48 14.78
C LEU A 309 -11.71 -21.49 14.20
N THR A 310 -11.78 -22.18 13.06
CA THR A 310 -12.96 -22.58 12.26
C THR A 310 -13.61 -21.50 11.38
N PRO A 311 -14.10 -21.90 10.18
CA PRO A 311 -14.80 -21.02 9.23
C PRO A 311 -16.01 -20.26 9.82
N ASP A 312 -16.57 -20.75 10.92
CA ASP A 312 -17.78 -20.20 11.55
C ASP A 312 -17.49 -19.24 12.73
N GLY A 313 -16.22 -18.90 12.99
CA GLY A 313 -15.82 -18.09 14.13
C GLY A 313 -15.91 -16.56 13.91
N GLU A 314 -16.30 -15.84 14.97
CA GLU A 314 -16.18 -14.38 15.19
C GLU A 314 -14.94 -13.68 14.53
N PRO A 315 -13.71 -14.26 14.53
CA PRO A 315 -12.55 -13.65 13.88
C PRO A 315 -12.72 -13.28 12.40
N ALA A 316 -13.52 -14.03 11.62
CA ALA A 316 -13.71 -13.74 10.20
C ALA A 316 -14.39 -12.39 9.99
N ARG A 317 -15.39 -12.05 10.81
CA ARG A 317 -16.12 -10.77 10.76
C ARG A 317 -15.22 -9.59 11.11
N TRP A 318 -14.39 -9.75 12.14
CA TRP A 318 -13.41 -8.73 12.54
C TRP A 318 -12.32 -8.53 11.50
N LEU A 319 -11.80 -9.61 10.92
CA LEU A 319 -10.82 -9.56 9.84
C LEU A 319 -11.39 -8.92 8.57
N LEU A 320 -12.62 -9.25 8.18
CA LEU A 320 -13.31 -8.61 7.06
C LEU A 320 -13.56 -7.13 7.31
N SER A 321 -14.00 -6.76 8.51
CA SER A 321 -14.23 -5.37 8.89
C SER A 321 -12.91 -4.58 8.91
N TYR A 322 -11.85 -5.16 9.48
CA TYR A 322 -10.50 -4.60 9.46
C TYR A 322 -9.99 -4.41 8.03
N ALA A 323 -10.12 -5.43 7.18
CA ALA A 323 -9.73 -5.37 5.78
C ALA A 323 -10.51 -4.30 5.01
N ALA A 324 -11.84 -4.23 5.19
CA ALA A 324 -12.69 -3.24 4.56
C ALA A 324 -12.33 -1.81 5.01
N LEU A 325 -12.26 -1.54 6.31
CA LEU A 325 -11.84 -0.22 6.83
C LEU A 325 -10.44 0.15 6.35
N GLY A 326 -9.53 -0.82 6.37
CA GLY A 326 -8.17 -0.69 5.91
C GLY A 326 -8.05 -0.44 4.41
N MET A 327 -9.05 -0.78 3.58
CA MET A 327 -9.07 -0.50 2.14
C MET A 327 -9.88 0.76 1.80
N LEU A 328 -10.94 1.07 2.55
CA LEU A 328 -11.79 2.23 2.32
C LEU A 328 -11.14 3.54 2.77
N GLY A 329 -10.22 3.49 3.74
CA GLY A 329 -9.50 4.69 4.20
C GLY A 329 -8.60 5.37 3.16
N TRP A 330 -8.40 4.72 2.00
CA TRP A 330 -7.64 5.24 0.86
C TRP A 330 -8.50 5.86 -0.25
N LEU A 331 -9.84 5.75 -0.17
CA LEU A 331 -10.81 6.40 -1.07
C LEU A 331 -10.98 7.88 -0.71
#